data_AF-A0A0J0XP73-F1
#
_entry.id   AF-A0A0J0XP73-F1
#
_cell.length_a   1.000
_cell.length_b   1.000
_cell.length_c   1.000
_cell.angle_alpha   90.00
_cell.angle_beta   90.00
_cell.angle_gamma   90.00
#
_symmetry.space_group_name_H-M   'P 1'
#
loop_
_entity.id
_entity.type
_entity.pdbx_description
1 polymer ?
#
loop_
_entity_poly.entity_id
_entity_poly.type
_entity_poly.pdbx_seq_one_letter_code
_entity_poly.pdbx_strand_id
1 'polypeptide(L)'
;MAAAECRTGAKTIEFVGETDTAPVLRAFLALVSNGQVDLNPSLAGVRDLALFLHKWDCPAHIAHLLRAVQIGVLRGSVRGLAAFLLAGAVDDADTATVALAAPPQRWGDDGRVGGVLGRDCLDPRGWPPAVQREWHDFGSPTFGRALICAFEDTGGDRPRLASKFAEYLAANRALDECWGDRGGV
;
A
#
# COMPACT_ATOMS: atom_id res chain seq x y z
N MET A 1 -7.36 12.65 -15.08
CA MET A 1 -6.35 11.98 -15.92
C MET A 1 -5.54 13.07 -16.64
N ALA A 2 -4.37 13.43 -16.11
CA ALA A 2 -3.50 14.41 -16.75
C ALA A 2 -2.61 13.67 -17.76
N ALA A 3 -2.90 13.85 -19.06
CA ALA A 3 -2.09 13.28 -20.12
C ALA A 3 -0.81 14.12 -20.26
N ALA A 4 0.35 13.49 -20.08
CA ALA A 4 1.60 14.10 -20.51
C ALA A 4 1.62 14.11 -22.05
N GLU A 5 1.43 15.27 -22.67
CA GLU A 5 1.58 15.44 -24.11
C GLU A 5 3.07 15.35 -24.48
N CYS A 6 3.50 14.17 -24.93
CA CYS A 6 4.82 14.02 -25.53
C CYS A 6 4.81 14.65 -26.93
N ARG A 7 5.14 15.95 -27.03
CA ARG A 7 5.32 16.62 -28.32
C ARG A 7 6.58 16.09 -29.00
N THR A 8 6.43 15.40 -30.12
CA THR A 8 7.55 14.99 -30.98
C THR A 8 8.45 16.19 -31.29
N GLY A 9 9.66 16.19 -30.73
CA GLY A 9 10.66 17.27 -30.86
C GLY A 9 11.00 18.01 -29.56
N ALA A 10 10.20 17.87 -28.50
CA ALA A 10 10.53 18.39 -27.18
C ALA A 10 11.60 17.51 -26.50
N LYS A 11 12.76 18.09 -26.17
CA LYS A 11 13.84 17.42 -25.40
C LYS A 11 13.64 17.49 -23.88
N THR A 12 12.51 18.06 -23.43
CA THR A 12 12.25 18.34 -22.03
C THR A 12 10.90 17.75 -21.66
N ILE A 13 10.88 16.96 -20.58
CA ILE A 13 9.68 16.44 -19.95
C ILE A 13 9.55 17.16 -18.61
N GLU A 14 8.37 17.74 -18.36
CA GLU A 14 8.06 18.38 -17.09
C GLU A 14 7.18 17.45 -16.26
N PHE A 15 7.55 17.26 -14.98
CA PHE A 15 6.80 16.47 -14.03
C PHE A 15 6.11 17.42 -13.04
N VAL A 16 4.79 17.32 -12.93
CA VAL A 16 3.95 18.21 -12.12
C VAL A 16 2.99 17.35 -11.31
N GLY A 17 3.21 17.31 -10.00
CA GLY A 17 2.39 16.56 -9.05
C GLY A 17 3.08 16.35 -7.71
N GLU A 18 2.29 15.98 -6.71
CA GLU A 18 2.81 15.73 -5.35
C GLU A 18 3.74 14.50 -5.29
N THR A 19 3.51 13.51 -6.15
CA THR A 19 4.34 12.30 -6.29
C THR A 19 5.50 12.48 -7.27
N ASP A 20 5.52 13.58 -8.02
CA ASP A 20 6.48 13.87 -9.09
C ASP A 20 7.74 14.60 -8.55
N THR A 21 8.21 14.19 -7.38
CA THR A 21 9.32 14.87 -6.69
C THR A 21 10.68 14.38 -7.20
N ALA A 22 11.71 15.23 -7.08
CA ALA A 22 13.07 14.84 -7.45
C ALA A 22 13.58 13.55 -6.75
N PRO A 23 13.31 13.32 -5.45
CA PRO A 23 13.59 12.04 -4.80
C PRO A 23 12.90 10.83 -5.48
N VAL A 24 11.61 10.95 -5.81
CA VAL A 24 10.85 9.87 -6.47
C VAL A 24 11.40 9.59 -7.86
N LEU A 25 11.70 10.62 -8.64
CA LEU A 25 12.29 10.48 -9.97
C LEU A 25 13.67 9.80 -9.91
N ARG A 26 14.50 10.13 -8.92
CA ARG A 26 15.79 9.43 -8.72
C ARG A 26 15.59 7.97 -8.36
N ALA A 27 14.63 7.66 -7.48
CA ALA A 27 14.31 6.30 -7.10
C ALA A 27 13.77 5.49 -8.30
N PHE A 28 12.91 6.10 -9.13
CA PHE A 28 12.44 5.53 -10.39
C PHE A 28 13.59 5.23 -11.35
N LEU A 29 14.49 6.18 -11.57
CA LEU A 29 15.65 5.98 -12.45
C LEU A 29 16.58 4.89 -11.92
N ALA A 30 16.81 4.81 -10.60
CA ALA A 30 17.59 3.74 -9.98
C ALA A 30 16.92 2.37 -10.16
N LEU A 31 15.59 2.30 -10.01
CA LEU A 31 14.80 1.10 -10.22
C LEU A 31 14.90 0.60 -11.67
N VAL A 32 14.69 1.49 -12.66
CA VAL A 32 14.70 1.12 -14.08
C VAL A 32 16.12 0.78 -14.54
N SER A 33 17.13 1.52 -14.07
CA SER A 33 18.52 1.32 -14.54
C SER A 33 19.18 0.10 -13.91
N ASN A 34 18.96 -0.12 -12.61
CA ASN A 34 19.73 -1.09 -11.83
C ASN A 34 18.86 -2.17 -11.18
N GLY A 35 17.53 -2.09 -11.29
CA GLY A 35 16.61 -2.99 -10.59
C GLY A 35 16.61 -2.82 -9.06
N GLN A 36 17.19 -1.73 -8.55
CA GLN A 36 17.40 -1.52 -7.12
C GLN A 36 16.27 -0.70 -6.49
N VAL A 37 15.84 -1.11 -5.30
CA VAL A 37 14.90 -0.38 -4.45
C VAL A 37 15.52 -0.27 -3.06
N ASP A 38 15.60 0.95 -2.54
CA ASP A 38 15.99 1.18 -1.15
C ASP A 38 14.76 1.00 -0.25
N LEU A 39 14.69 -0.15 0.41
CA LEU A 39 13.62 -0.49 1.35
C LEU A 39 13.98 0.01 2.74
N ASN A 40 13.68 1.28 3.01
CA ASN A 40 13.75 1.81 4.37
C ASN A 40 12.58 1.26 5.24
N PRO A 41 12.73 1.20 6.57
CA PRO A 41 11.70 0.61 7.44
C PRO A 41 10.32 1.29 7.41
N SER A 42 10.26 2.59 7.07
CA SER A 42 9.00 3.34 6.99
C SER A 42 8.29 3.17 5.64
N LEU A 43 8.98 2.71 4.61
CA LEU A 43 8.53 2.65 3.21
C LEU A 43 7.96 3.95 2.64
N ALA A 44 8.13 5.12 3.27
CA ALA A 44 7.49 6.35 2.81
C ALA A 44 7.91 6.72 1.37
N GLY A 45 9.22 6.69 1.09
CA GLY A 45 9.73 6.94 -0.27
C GLY A 45 9.39 5.81 -1.26
N VAL A 46 9.23 4.58 -0.77
CA VAL A 46 8.80 3.42 -1.58
C VAL A 46 7.34 3.56 -1.98
N ARG A 47 6.49 4.09 -1.09
CA ARG A 47 5.09 4.41 -1.36
C ARG A 47 4.95 5.49 -2.42
N ASP A 48 5.66 6.59 -2.28
CA ASP A 48 5.57 7.68 -3.25
C ASP A 48 6.07 7.22 -4.63
N LEU A 49 7.09 6.35 -4.67
CA LEU A 49 7.53 5.66 -5.89
C LEU A 49 6.44 4.73 -6.46
N ALA A 50 5.77 3.94 -5.62
CA ALA A 50 4.71 3.04 -6.08
C ALA A 50 3.51 3.81 -6.67
N LEU A 51 3.09 4.89 -6.03
CA LEU A 51 2.04 5.79 -6.53
C LEU A 51 2.45 6.46 -7.83
N PHE A 52 3.71 6.89 -7.95
CA PHE A 52 4.26 7.40 -9.21
C PHE A 52 4.22 6.33 -10.31
N LEU A 53 4.70 5.12 -10.05
CA LEU A 53 4.67 4.03 -11.02
C LEU A 53 3.24 3.67 -11.44
N HIS A 54 2.27 3.73 -10.52
CA HIS A 54 0.86 3.52 -10.80
C HIS A 54 0.28 4.64 -11.68
N LYS A 55 0.55 5.90 -11.35
CA LYS A 55 0.16 7.08 -12.16
C LYS A 55 0.67 6.98 -13.60
N TRP A 56 1.87 6.45 -13.79
CA TRP A 56 2.53 6.34 -15.10
C TRP A 56 2.38 4.96 -15.75
N ASP A 57 1.43 4.13 -15.28
CA ASP A 57 1.10 2.81 -15.83
C ASP A 57 2.33 1.93 -16.08
N CYS A 58 3.13 1.73 -15.03
CA CYS A 58 4.36 0.93 -15.06
C CYS A 58 4.20 -0.42 -14.33
N PRO A 59 3.30 -1.32 -14.76
CA PRO A 59 2.90 -2.50 -13.97
C PRO A 59 4.05 -3.46 -13.66
N ALA A 60 4.99 -3.66 -14.60
CA ALA A 60 6.15 -4.53 -14.37
C ALA A 60 7.05 -4.02 -13.24
N HIS A 61 7.22 -2.69 -13.14
CA HIS A 61 8.04 -2.07 -12.10
C HIS A 61 7.33 -2.05 -10.76
N ILE A 62 6.01 -1.86 -10.75
CA ILE A 62 5.18 -2.03 -9.56
C ILE A 62 5.30 -3.46 -9.02
N ALA A 63 5.16 -4.46 -9.89
CA ALA A 63 5.28 -5.87 -9.50
C ALA A 63 6.67 -6.19 -8.92
N HIS A 64 7.75 -5.68 -9.53
CA HIS A 64 9.11 -5.84 -9.01
C HIS A 64 9.29 -5.17 -7.63
N LEU A 65 8.76 -3.94 -7.49
CA LEU A 65 8.79 -3.19 -6.23
C LEU A 65 8.07 -3.93 -5.11
N LEU A 66 6.82 -4.35 -5.35
CA LEU A 66 5.99 -5.05 -4.40
C LEU A 66 6.58 -6.41 -4.05
N ARG A 67 7.20 -7.10 -5.00
CA ARG A 67 7.91 -8.35 -4.73
C ARG A 67 9.08 -8.16 -3.78
N ALA A 68 9.86 -7.08 -3.93
CA ALA A 68 10.94 -6.75 -3.02
C ALA A 68 10.40 -6.47 -1.60
N VAL A 69 9.27 -5.76 -1.49
CA VAL A 69 8.59 -5.50 -0.21
C VAL A 69 8.12 -6.80 0.45
N GLN A 70 7.45 -7.68 -0.29
CA GLN A 70 7.01 -8.99 0.21
C GLN A 70 8.18 -9.80 0.77
N ILE A 71 9.30 -9.86 0.04
CA ILE A 71 10.52 -10.54 0.50
C ILE A 71 11.06 -9.88 1.78
N GLY A 72 11.04 -8.55 1.85
CA GLY A 72 11.46 -7.81 3.03
C GLY A 72 10.59 -8.09 4.26
N VAL A 73 9.27 -8.21 4.08
CA VAL A 73 8.34 -8.58 5.15
C VAL A 73 8.63 -9.98 5.66
N LEU A 74 8.78 -10.95 4.74
CA LEU A 74 9.09 -12.34 5.09
C LEU A 74 10.44 -12.48 5.80
N ARG A 75 11.41 -11.62 5.48
CA ARG A 75 12.73 -11.56 6.14
C ARG A 75 12.72 -10.73 7.43
N GLY A 76 11.63 -10.05 7.76
CA GLY A 76 11.53 -9.17 8.91
C GLY A 76 12.27 -7.83 8.78
N SER A 77 12.80 -7.50 7.59
CA SER A 77 13.47 -6.21 7.34
C SER A 77 12.50 -5.07 7.01
N VAL A 78 11.27 -5.41 6.64
CA VAL A 78 10.19 -4.47 6.36
C VAL A 78 9.06 -4.70 7.34
N ARG A 79 8.45 -3.60 7.82
CA ARG A 79 7.32 -3.69 8.74
C ARG A 79 6.06 -4.11 8.02
N GLY A 80 5.36 -5.12 8.57
CA GLY A 80 4.10 -5.61 7.99
C GLY A 80 3.07 -4.50 7.81
N LEU A 81 2.96 -3.58 8.78
CA LEU A 81 2.09 -2.41 8.65
C LEU A 81 2.45 -1.50 7.47
N ALA A 82 3.73 -1.14 7.33
CA ALA A 82 4.17 -0.29 6.24
C ALA A 82 3.88 -0.96 4.88
N ALA A 83 4.09 -2.27 4.80
CA ALA A 83 3.74 -3.06 3.61
C ALA A 83 2.23 -3.12 3.36
N PHE A 84 1.40 -3.23 4.41
CA PHE A 84 -0.05 -3.23 4.29
C PHE A 84 -0.60 -1.87 3.79
N LEU A 85 -0.08 -0.76 4.31
CA LEU A 85 -0.45 0.59 3.87
C LEU A 85 -0.02 0.83 2.42
N LEU A 86 1.21 0.42 2.08
CA LEU A 86 1.70 0.46 0.70
C LEU A 86 0.78 -0.33 -0.24
N ALA A 87 0.45 -1.56 0.14
CA ALA A 87 -0.42 -2.44 -0.63
C ALA A 87 -1.80 -1.81 -0.86
N GLY A 88 -2.40 -1.20 0.17
CA GLY A 88 -3.67 -0.48 0.03
C GLY A 88 -3.58 0.73 -0.90
N ALA A 89 -2.46 1.46 -0.90
CA ALA A 89 -2.25 2.63 -1.74
C ALA A 89 -2.15 2.30 -3.24
N VAL A 90 -1.73 1.08 -3.59
CA VAL A 90 -1.64 0.61 -4.98
C VAL A 90 -2.59 -0.56 -5.30
N ASP A 91 -3.59 -0.78 -4.44
CA ASP A 91 -4.63 -1.80 -4.57
C ASP A 91 -4.12 -3.25 -4.73
N ASP A 92 -2.96 -3.58 -4.14
CA ASP A 92 -2.34 -4.90 -4.25
C ASP A 92 -2.74 -5.86 -3.11
N ALA A 93 -3.67 -6.76 -3.41
CA ALA A 93 -4.19 -7.74 -2.45
C ALA A 93 -3.13 -8.72 -1.94
N ASP A 94 -2.17 -9.11 -2.78
CA ASP A 94 -1.19 -10.14 -2.44
C ASP A 94 -0.20 -9.62 -1.40
N THR A 95 0.33 -8.41 -1.58
CA THR A 95 1.22 -7.79 -0.59
C THR A 95 0.50 -7.52 0.72
N ALA A 96 -0.77 -7.11 0.70
CA ALA A 96 -1.57 -6.95 1.91
C ALA A 96 -1.76 -8.28 2.66
N THR A 97 -2.01 -9.37 1.94
CA THR A 97 -2.14 -10.71 2.51
C THR A 97 -0.83 -11.18 3.14
N VAL A 98 0.31 -10.98 2.45
CA VAL A 98 1.65 -11.27 2.99
C VAL A 98 1.94 -10.45 4.25
N ALA A 99 1.58 -9.17 4.24
CA ALA A 99 1.73 -8.28 5.39
C ALA A 99 0.92 -8.74 6.61
N LEU A 100 -0.31 -9.19 6.41
CA LEU A 100 -1.19 -9.70 7.47
C LEU A 100 -0.72 -11.06 8.03
N ALA A 101 -0.16 -11.91 7.18
CA ALA A 101 0.36 -13.22 7.58
C ALA A 101 1.68 -13.13 8.37
N ALA A 102 2.39 -12.00 8.30
CA ALA A 102 3.67 -11.81 8.97
C ALA A 102 3.56 -11.94 10.51
N PRO A 103 4.66 -12.28 11.21
CA PRO A 103 4.73 -12.19 12.68
C PRO A 103 4.29 -10.82 13.18
N PRO A 104 3.69 -10.72 14.39
CA PRO A 104 3.15 -9.47 14.86
C PRO A 104 4.31 -8.51 15.13
N GLN A 105 4.41 -7.46 14.33
CA GLN A 105 5.27 -6.34 14.67
C GLN A 105 4.44 -5.31 15.40
N ARG A 106 4.89 -4.94 16.60
CA ARG A 106 4.24 -3.88 17.37
C ARG A 106 4.41 -2.56 16.62
N TRP A 107 3.40 -1.71 16.69
CA TRP A 107 3.47 -0.37 16.12
C TRP A 107 4.44 0.45 17.00
N GLY A 108 5.48 1.06 16.42
CA GLY A 108 6.51 1.82 17.17
C GLY A 108 7.74 1.02 17.63
N ASP A 109 8.90 1.67 17.69
CA ASP A 109 10.20 1.09 18.05
C ASP A 109 10.42 0.96 19.57
N ASP A 110 9.58 1.61 20.37
CA ASP A 110 9.85 1.94 21.77
C ASP A 110 8.93 1.22 22.76
N GLY A 111 8.05 0.34 22.29
CA GLY A 111 7.20 -0.50 23.15
C GLY A 111 6.16 0.25 23.98
N ARG A 112 6.02 1.57 23.77
CA ARG A 112 5.13 2.46 24.54
C ARG A 112 3.74 2.63 23.90
N VAL A 113 3.66 2.55 22.56
CA VAL A 113 2.39 2.60 21.82
C VAL A 113 2.10 1.19 21.30
N GLY A 114 1.58 0.32 22.17
CA GLY A 114 1.32 -1.07 21.82
C GLY A 114 0.13 -1.20 20.89
N GLY A 115 0.36 -1.62 19.65
CA GLY A 115 -0.68 -2.09 18.76
C GLY A 115 -0.22 -3.31 17.97
N VAL A 116 -1.11 -4.22 17.63
CA VAL A 116 -0.87 -5.33 16.69
C VAL A 116 -1.85 -5.20 15.52
N LEU A 117 -1.37 -5.48 14.30
CA LEU A 117 -2.25 -5.60 13.13
C LEU A 117 -3.41 -6.56 13.47
N GLY A 118 -4.64 -6.04 13.46
CA GLY A 118 -5.82 -6.72 13.98
C GLY A 118 -6.64 -5.86 14.95
N ARG A 119 -6.68 -6.20 16.26
CA ARG A 119 -7.55 -5.56 17.26
C ARG A 119 -7.37 -4.04 17.31
N ASP A 120 -6.12 -3.58 17.20
CA ASP A 120 -5.79 -2.15 17.23
C ASP A 120 -6.02 -1.50 15.86
N CYS A 121 -6.07 -2.27 14.76
CA CYS A 121 -6.47 -1.78 13.42
C CYS A 121 -7.96 -1.43 13.30
N LEU A 122 -8.82 -1.98 14.16
CA LEU A 122 -10.25 -1.74 14.10
C LEU A 122 -10.69 -0.40 14.68
N ASP A 123 -9.83 0.23 15.47
CA ASP A 123 -10.03 1.60 15.94
C ASP A 123 -8.86 2.46 15.50
N PRO A 124 -8.99 3.19 14.36
CA PRO A 124 -7.98 4.15 13.94
C PRO A 124 -7.58 5.13 15.04
N ARG A 125 -8.44 5.40 16.04
CA ARG A 125 -8.11 6.25 17.19
C ARG A 125 -7.00 5.70 18.08
N GLY A 126 -6.78 4.38 18.07
CA GLY A 126 -5.69 3.71 18.78
C GLY A 126 -4.34 3.79 18.06
N TRP A 127 -4.30 4.29 16.82
CA TRP A 127 -3.06 4.30 16.03
C TRP A 127 -2.18 5.49 16.39
N PRO A 128 -0.86 5.41 16.20
CA PRO A 128 -0.02 6.60 16.22
C PRO A 128 -0.56 7.65 15.23
N PRO A 129 -0.59 8.95 15.58
CA PRO A 129 -1.16 9.99 14.73
C PRO A 129 -0.57 10.04 13.31
N ALA A 130 0.71 9.68 13.15
CA ALA A 130 1.35 9.58 11.84
C ALA A 130 0.69 8.51 10.95
N VAL A 131 0.33 7.36 11.53
CA VAL A 131 -0.31 6.28 10.77
C VAL A 131 -1.78 6.56 10.50
N GLN A 132 -2.48 7.22 11.44
CA GLN A 132 -3.86 7.69 11.20
C GLN A 132 -3.92 8.60 9.97
N ARG A 133 -2.97 9.53 9.86
CA ARG A 133 -2.87 10.45 8.74
C ARG A 133 -2.60 9.69 7.44
N GLU A 134 -1.60 8.82 7.43
CA GLU A 134 -1.28 8.02 6.24
C GLU A 134 -2.45 7.14 5.76
N TRP A 135 -3.24 6.60 6.67
CA TRP A 135 -4.43 5.84 6.31
C TRP A 135 -5.58 6.68 5.83
N HIS A 136 -5.80 7.85 6.42
CA HIS A 136 -6.82 8.76 5.95
C HIS A 136 -6.49 9.31 4.56
N ASP A 137 -5.21 9.55 4.30
CA ASP A 137 -4.74 10.13 3.05
C ASP A 137 -4.67 9.09 1.92
N PHE A 138 -4.39 7.81 2.24
CA PHE A 138 -4.03 6.79 1.23
C PHE A 138 -4.70 5.43 1.43
N GLY A 139 -5.41 5.20 2.52
CA GLY A 139 -6.10 3.94 2.78
C GLY A 139 -7.28 3.76 1.84
N SER A 140 -7.26 2.71 1.02
CA SER A 140 -8.43 2.28 0.27
C SER A 140 -9.56 1.95 1.25
N PRO A 141 -10.73 2.63 1.20
CA PRO A 141 -11.87 2.32 2.06
C PRO A 141 -12.31 0.87 1.93
N THR A 142 -12.09 0.26 0.77
CA THR A 142 -12.38 -1.14 0.45
C THR A 142 -11.43 -2.08 1.19
N PHE A 143 -10.13 -1.75 1.27
CA PHE A 143 -9.17 -2.49 2.11
C PHE A 143 -9.52 -2.38 3.60
N GLY A 144 -9.90 -1.17 4.05
CA GLY A 144 -10.34 -0.95 5.42
C GLY A 144 -11.54 -1.82 5.80
N ARG A 145 -12.59 -1.78 4.98
CA ARG A 145 -13.79 -2.61 5.17
C ARG A 145 -13.45 -4.10 5.16
N ALA A 146 -12.65 -4.56 4.20
CA ALA A 146 -12.26 -5.97 4.10
C ALA A 146 -11.47 -6.45 5.33
N LEU A 147 -10.56 -5.62 5.83
CA LEU A 147 -9.80 -5.92 7.05
C LEU A 147 -10.70 -6.01 8.29
N ILE A 148 -11.67 -5.09 8.41
CA ILE A 148 -12.62 -5.08 9.53
C ILE A 148 -13.43 -6.38 9.55
N CYS A 149 -14.08 -6.72 8.43
CA CYS A 149 -14.89 -7.93 8.35
C CYS A 149 -14.07 -9.20 8.59
N ALA A 150 -12.86 -9.29 8.01
CA ALA A 150 -11.98 -10.43 8.20
C ALA A 150 -11.55 -10.61 9.67
N PHE A 151 -11.36 -9.50 10.40
CA PHE A 151 -11.00 -9.57 11.80
C PHE A 151 -12.18 -9.99 12.68
N GLU A 152 -13.36 -9.42 12.47
CA GLU A 152 -14.59 -9.81 13.19
C GLU A 152 -14.85 -11.31 13.08
N ASP A 153 -14.64 -11.89 11.89
CA ASP A 153 -14.82 -13.31 11.61
C ASP A 153 -13.79 -14.24 12.28
N THR A 154 -12.56 -13.75 12.46
CA THR A 154 -11.42 -14.60 12.85
C THR A 154 -10.94 -14.36 14.27
N GLY A 155 -11.40 -13.29 14.92
CA GLY A 155 -10.90 -12.85 16.22
C GLY A 155 -9.40 -12.50 16.19
N GLY A 156 -8.85 -12.22 15.00
CA GLY A 156 -7.42 -11.94 14.81
C GLY A 156 -6.51 -13.17 14.63
N ASP A 157 -7.07 -14.36 14.40
CA ASP A 157 -6.28 -15.54 14.04
C ASP A 157 -5.63 -15.38 12.65
N ARG A 158 -4.32 -15.12 12.59
CA ARG A 158 -3.65 -14.61 11.38
C ARG A 158 -3.74 -15.48 10.13
N PRO A 159 -3.51 -16.80 10.19
CA PRO A 159 -3.66 -17.65 9.00
C PRO A 159 -5.07 -17.55 8.41
N ARG A 160 -6.09 -17.42 9.27
CA ARG A 160 -7.48 -17.24 8.85
C ARG A 160 -7.77 -15.80 8.45
N LEU A 161 -7.18 -14.81 9.12
CA LEU A 161 -7.35 -13.38 8.86
C LEU A 161 -6.93 -13.03 7.44
N ALA A 162 -5.75 -13.50 7.01
CA ALA A 162 -5.24 -13.25 5.67
C ALA A 162 -6.14 -13.86 4.59
N SER A 163 -6.59 -15.10 4.79
CA SER A 163 -7.55 -15.76 3.87
C SER A 163 -8.88 -15.03 3.80
N LYS A 164 -9.46 -14.67 4.96
CA LYS A 164 -10.74 -13.96 5.05
C LYS A 164 -10.65 -12.56 4.49
N PHE A 165 -9.53 -11.87 4.68
CA PHE A 165 -9.28 -10.56 4.09
C PHE A 165 -9.37 -10.61 2.57
N ALA A 166 -8.71 -11.59 1.94
CA ALA A 166 -8.78 -11.77 0.48
C ALA A 166 -10.22 -12.06 0.00
N GLU A 167 -10.97 -12.90 0.73
CA GLU A 167 -12.38 -13.18 0.44
C GLU A 167 -13.24 -11.89 0.51
N TYR A 168 -13.13 -11.12 1.58
CA TYR A 168 -13.90 -9.88 1.77
C TYR A 168 -13.47 -8.77 0.80
N LEU A 169 -12.19 -8.69 0.45
CA LEU A 169 -11.71 -7.73 -0.52
C LEU A 169 -12.31 -8.01 -1.91
N ALA A 170 -12.36 -9.27 -2.32
CA ALA A 170 -13.01 -9.66 -3.57
C ALA A 170 -14.52 -9.37 -3.55
N ALA A 171 -15.20 -9.66 -2.44
CA ALA A 171 -16.63 -9.37 -2.28
C ALA A 171 -16.93 -7.86 -2.31
N ASN A 172 -16.11 -7.04 -1.65
CA ASN A 172 -16.30 -5.58 -1.62
C ASN A 172 -16.02 -4.93 -2.97
N ARG A 173 -15.02 -5.40 -3.72
CA ARG A 173 -14.75 -4.93 -5.09
C ARG A 173 -15.93 -5.21 -6.02
N ALA A 174 -16.49 -6.42 -5.95
CA ALA A 174 -17.68 -6.76 -6.73
C ALA A 174 -18.88 -5.86 -6.40
N LEU A 175 -19.01 -5.41 -5.14
CA LEU A 175 -20.04 -4.45 -4.75
C LEU A 175 -19.73 -3.04 -5.28
N ASP A 176 -18.50 -2.56 -5.14
CA ASP A 176 -18.14 -1.22 -5.65
C ASP A 176 -18.33 -1.15 -7.19
N GLU A 177 -18.05 -2.22 -7.94
CA GLU A 177 -18.32 -2.33 -9.38
C GLU A 177 -19.84 -2.37 -9.71
N CYS A 178 -20.63 -3.14 -8.96
CA CYS A 178 -22.09 -3.24 -9.15
C CYS A 178 -22.84 -1.91 -8.90
N TRP A 179 -22.25 -1.03 -8.08
CA TRP A 179 -22.86 0.24 -7.67
C TRP A 179 -22.22 1.46 -8.34
N GLY A 180 -20.97 1.37 -8.81
CA GLY A 180 -20.30 2.41 -9.60
C GLY A 180 -21.00 2.71 -10.93
N ASP A 181 -21.62 1.72 -11.55
CA ASP A 181 -22.39 1.88 -12.79
C ASP A 181 -23.77 2.57 -12.60
N ARG A 182 -24.19 2.87 -11.37
CA ARG A 182 -25.46 3.57 -11.08
C ARG A 182 -25.28 5.02 -10.61
N GLY A 183 -24.04 5.51 -10.54
CA GLY A 183 -23.68 6.81 -9.97
C GLY A 183 -23.31 7.87 -11.00
N GLY A 184 -24.09 8.01 -12.08
CA GLY A 184 -24.06 9.17 -12.97
C GLY A 184 -25.32 10.02 -12.79
N VAL A 185 -25.33 10.89 -11.79
CA VAL A 185 -26.27 12.02 -11.66
C VAL A 185 -25.47 13.26 -11.31
#